data_AF-A0A4V1ZZM0-F1
#
_entry.id   AF-A0A4V1ZZM0-F1
#
_cell.length_a   1.000
_cell.length_b   1.000
_cell.length_c   1.000
_cell.angle_alpha   90.00
_cell.angle_beta   90.00
_cell.angle_gamma   90.00
#
_symmetry.space_group_name_H-M   'P 1'
#
loop_
_entity.id
_entity.type
_entity.pdbx_description
1 polymer ?
#
loop_
_entity_poly.entity_id
_entity_poly.type
_entity_poly.pdbx_seq_one_letter_code
_entity_poly.pdbx_strand_id
1 'polypeptide(L)'
;MKTYLPQIERRILVRPNQTFGILNYDIDNAYPQRMLELVSGSPTAKDCWNKRTKFIAGNGFEEKNLGKHIINCKGLTLAKLLKAIATDKALFTGFGIHINYNANFKISSVNYVRFE
;
A
#
# COMPACT_ATOMS: atom_id res chain seq x y z
N MET A 1 -20.05 23.63 -34.19
CA MET A 1 -19.92 22.16 -34.24
C MET A 1 -19.21 21.72 -32.96
N LYS A 2 -19.91 21.07 -32.02
CA LYS A 2 -19.29 20.60 -30.76
C LYS A 2 -18.53 19.30 -31.06
N THR A 3 -17.21 19.35 -31.03
CA THR A 3 -16.37 18.16 -31.16
C THR A 3 -16.43 17.38 -29.85
N TYR A 4 -17.08 16.22 -29.86
CA TYR A 4 -17.01 15.28 -28.75
C TYR A 4 -15.69 14.53 -28.85
N LEU A 5 -14.81 14.72 -27.88
CA LEU A 5 -13.67 13.85 -27.69
C LEU A 5 -14.21 12.47 -27.27
N PRO A 6 -13.85 11.36 -27.95
CA PRO A 6 -14.25 10.04 -27.49
C PRO A 6 -13.72 9.84 -26.08
N GLN A 7 -14.61 9.53 -25.13
CA GLN A 7 -14.20 9.21 -23.77
C GLN A 7 -13.39 7.91 -23.82
N ILE A 8 -12.10 8.02 -23.52
CA ILE A 8 -11.20 6.86 -23.44
C ILE A 8 -11.69 5.99 -22.28
N GLU A 9 -12.10 4.76 -22.59
CA GLU A 9 -12.47 3.80 -21.56
C GLU A 9 -11.27 3.52 -20.66
N ARG A 10 -11.50 3.61 -19.35
CA ARG A 10 -10.45 3.31 -18.37
C ARG A 10 -10.25 1.80 -18.33
N ARG A 11 -8.99 1.37 -18.37
CA ARG A 11 -8.60 -0.05 -18.24
C ARG A 11 -9.11 -0.69 -16.94
N ILE A 12 -9.17 0.07 -15.85
CA ILE A 12 -9.60 -0.40 -14.52
C ILE A 12 -10.96 0.21 -14.20
N LEU A 13 -11.95 -0.65 -13.93
CA LEU A 13 -13.31 -0.23 -13.60
C LEU A 13 -13.56 -0.35 -12.11
N VAL A 14 -13.39 0.75 -11.39
CA VAL A 14 -13.70 0.82 -9.95
C VAL A 14 -15.21 1.03 -9.79
N ARG A 15 -15.90 0.01 -9.26
CA ARG A 15 -17.33 0.08 -8.95
C ARG A 15 -17.55 -0.11 -7.45
N PRO A 16 -18.46 0.68 -6.84
CA PRO A 16 -18.87 0.44 -5.47
C PRO A 16 -19.66 -0.86 -5.38
N ASN A 17 -19.26 -1.72 -4.46
CA ASN A 17 -19.96 -2.94 -4.12
C ASN A 17 -20.85 -2.67 -2.91
N GLN A 18 -22.15 -2.46 -3.16
CA GLN A 18 -23.11 -2.11 -2.12
C GLN A 18 -23.31 -3.24 -1.09
N THR A 19 -23.13 -4.50 -1.49
CA THR A 19 -23.29 -5.66 -0.61
C THR A 19 -22.23 -5.68 0.49
N PHE A 20 -20.98 -5.37 0.14
CA PHE A 20 -19.86 -5.37 1.09
C PHE A 20 -19.49 -3.98 1.61
N GLY A 21 -20.09 -2.91 1.05
CA GLY A 21 -19.76 -1.53 1.42
C GLY A 21 -18.33 -1.11 1.03
N ILE A 22 -17.73 -1.79 0.04
CA ILE A 22 -16.34 -1.55 -0.41
C ILE A 22 -16.30 -1.02 -1.84
N LEU A 23 -15.18 -0.41 -2.22
CA LEU A 23 -14.85 -0.15 -3.62
C LEU A 23 -14.07 -1.34 -4.16
N ASN A 24 -14.51 -1.92 -5.27
CA ASN A 24 -13.76 -3.00 -5.91
C ASN A 24 -12.51 -2.46 -6.60
N TYR A 25 -11.43 -3.23 -6.57
CA TYR A 25 -10.18 -2.89 -7.27
C TYR A 25 -10.27 -3.05 -8.80
N ASP A 26 -11.22 -3.84 -9.28
CA ASP A 26 -11.58 -4.04 -10.69
C ASP A 26 -12.91 -4.83 -10.75
N ILE A 27 -13.35 -5.29 -11.93
CA ILE A 27 -14.63 -6.02 -12.14
C ILE A 27 -14.80 -7.19 -11.16
N ASP A 28 -13.75 -7.97 -10.94
CA ASP A 28 -13.73 -9.18 -10.09
C ASP A 28 -12.99 -8.98 -8.75
N ASN A 29 -12.58 -7.74 -8.44
CA ASN A 29 -11.84 -7.39 -7.23
C ASN A 29 -10.48 -8.12 -7.05
N ALA A 30 -9.98 -8.82 -8.07
CA ALA A 30 -8.75 -9.63 -8.00
C ALA A 30 -7.51 -8.92 -8.58
N TYR A 31 -7.63 -7.62 -8.85
CA TYR A 31 -6.56 -6.85 -9.49
C TYR A 31 -5.24 -6.83 -8.71
N PRO A 32 -5.23 -6.66 -7.37
CA PRO A 32 -3.98 -6.70 -6.60
C PRO A 32 -3.24 -8.04 -6.76
N GLN A 33 -3.95 -9.16 -6.66
CA GLN A 33 -3.39 -10.50 -6.78
C GLN A 33 -2.78 -10.73 -8.17
N ARG A 34 -3.51 -10.31 -9.23
CA ARG A 34 -3.00 -10.36 -10.60
C ARG A 34 -1.73 -9.54 -10.78
N MET A 35 -1.65 -8.36 -10.16
CA MET A 35 -0.47 -7.52 -10.22
C MET A 35 0.74 -8.18 -9.55
N LEU A 36 0.56 -8.87 -8.42
CA LEU A 36 1.63 -9.65 -7.79
C LEU A 36 2.14 -10.77 -8.70
N GLU A 37 1.25 -11.53 -9.33
CA GLU A 37 1.62 -12.61 -10.23
C GLU A 37 2.39 -12.09 -11.45
N LEU A 38 1.89 -11.03 -12.07
CA LEU A 38 2.52 -10.40 -13.23
C LEU A 38 3.92 -9.85 -12.92
N VAL A 39 4.08 -9.19 -11.77
CA VAL A 39 5.38 -8.67 -11.33
C VAL A 39 6.33 -9.81 -10.93
N SER A 40 5.81 -10.89 -10.34
CA SER A 40 6.62 -12.04 -9.94
C SER A 40 7.10 -12.86 -11.15
N GLY A 41 6.34 -12.88 -12.24
CA GLY A 41 6.71 -13.55 -13.49
C GLY A 41 7.76 -12.81 -14.33
N SER A 42 8.10 -11.56 -14.00
CA SER A 42 9.06 -10.76 -14.76
C SER A 42 10.18 -10.18 -13.89
N PRO A 43 11.46 -10.54 -14.15
CA PRO A 43 12.57 -10.02 -13.36
C PRO A 43 12.74 -8.51 -13.51
N THR A 44 12.47 -7.96 -14.71
CA THR A 44 12.56 -6.52 -14.96
C THR A 44 11.48 -5.74 -14.21
N ALA A 45 10.26 -6.30 -14.12
CA ALA A 45 9.19 -5.70 -13.33
C ALA A 45 9.53 -5.65 -11.84
N LYS A 46 10.13 -6.73 -11.32
CA LYS A 46 10.60 -6.79 -9.93
C LYS A 46 11.69 -5.76 -9.63
N ASP A 47 12.61 -5.53 -10.57
CA ASP A 47 13.63 -4.49 -10.42
C ASP A 47 13.05 -3.07 -10.44
N CYS A 48 12.09 -2.81 -11.33
CA CYS A 48 11.35 -1.55 -11.36
C CYS A 48 10.60 -1.30 -10.04
N TRP A 49 9.93 -2.34 -9.51
CA TRP A 49 9.26 -2.27 -8.21
C TRP A 49 10.24 -1.96 -7.09
N ASN A 50 11.37 -2.67 -7.02
CA ASN A 50 12.41 -2.43 -6.02
C ASN A 50 12.98 -1.01 -6.08
N LYS A 51 13.24 -0.48 -7.28
CA LYS A 51 13.69 0.90 -7.48
C LYS A 51 12.66 1.90 -6.96
N ARG A 52 11.38 1.69 -7.28
CA ARG A 52 10.28 2.54 -6.81
C ARG A 52 10.14 2.49 -5.28
N THR A 53 10.22 1.31 -4.67
CA THR A 53 10.21 1.14 -3.21
C THR A 53 11.34 1.90 -2.53
N LYS A 54 12.57 1.82 -3.07
CA LYS A 54 13.72 2.59 -2.57
C LYS A 54 13.51 4.09 -2.69
N PHE A 55 12.93 4.56 -3.79
CA PHE A 55 12.62 5.97 -4.00
C PHE A 55 11.58 6.48 -2.98
N ILE A 56 10.51 5.71 -2.72
CA ILE A 56 9.48 6.07 -1.76
C ILE A 56 10.01 6.06 -0.32
N ALA A 57 10.81 5.04 0.04
CA ALA A 57 11.40 4.96 1.38
C ALA A 57 12.44 6.08 1.63
N GLY A 58 13.14 6.51 0.58
CA GLY A 58 14.14 7.56 0.64
C GLY A 58 15.22 7.29 1.69
N ASN A 59 15.66 8.36 2.36
CA ASN A 59 16.63 8.29 3.46
C ASN A 59 15.99 7.91 4.81
N GLY A 60 14.68 7.65 4.85
CA GLY A 60 13.93 7.38 6.08
C GLY A 60 13.49 8.66 6.79
N PHE A 61 13.51 8.61 8.13
CA PHE A 61 13.09 9.73 8.98
C PHE A 61 14.24 10.72 9.19
N GLU A 62 13.94 12.01 9.19
CA GLU A 62 14.90 13.08 9.51
C GLU A 62 15.48 12.89 10.93
N GLU A 63 14.62 12.52 11.87
CA GLU A 63 15.03 12.21 13.23
C GLU A 63 15.56 10.77 13.34
N LYS A 64 16.88 10.64 13.55
CA LYS A 64 17.57 9.34 13.60
C LYS A 64 17.07 8.40 14.71
N ASN A 65 16.51 8.94 15.79
CA ASN A 65 16.02 8.16 16.92
C ASN A 65 14.63 7.57 16.65
N LEU A 66 13.82 8.24 15.83
CA LEU A 66 12.45 7.83 15.52
C LEU A 66 12.42 6.49 14.76
N GLY A 67 13.39 6.26 13.87
CA GLY A 67 13.49 5.02 13.11
C GLY A 67 13.75 3.78 13.99
N LYS A 68 14.40 3.95 15.15
CA LYS A 68 14.70 2.87 16.11
C LYS A 68 13.58 2.64 17.11
N HIS A 69 12.59 3.54 17.17
CA HIS A 69 11.47 3.42 18.08
C HIS A 69 10.67 2.15 17.81
N ILE A 70 10.42 1.38 18.87
CA ILE A 70 9.68 0.12 18.82
C ILE A 70 8.20 0.44 19.01
N ILE A 71 7.39 0.14 18.00
CA ILE A 71 5.97 0.52 17.93
C ILE A 71 5.01 -0.61 18.35
N ASN A 72 5.55 -1.80 18.65
CA ASN A 72 4.76 -2.96 19.07
C ASN A 72 5.60 -3.90 19.94
N CYS A 73 4.94 -4.67 20.82
CA CYS A 73 5.52 -5.73 21.65
C CYS A 73 6.29 -6.79 20.83
N LYS A 74 5.97 -6.94 19.54
CA LYS A 74 6.67 -7.83 18.60
C LYS A 74 8.03 -7.30 18.09
N GLY A 75 8.48 -6.14 18.58
CA GLY A 75 9.77 -5.56 18.17
C GLY A 75 9.76 -4.94 16.77
N LEU A 76 8.59 -4.55 16.25
CA LEU A 76 8.49 -3.83 14.99
C LEU A 76 9.04 -2.42 15.20
N THR A 77 10.02 -2.02 14.39
CA THR A 77 10.57 -0.66 14.41
C THR A 77 9.89 0.21 13.38
N LEU A 78 9.85 1.52 13.64
CA LEU A 78 9.29 2.51 12.70
C LEU A 78 9.98 2.48 11.33
N ALA A 79 11.30 2.22 11.30
CA ALA A 79 12.03 2.04 10.05
C ALA A 79 11.60 0.79 9.26
N LYS A 80 11.26 -0.31 9.94
CA LYS A 80 10.72 -1.53 9.29
C LYS A 80 9.31 -1.28 8.76
N LEU A 81 8.48 -0.56 9.52
CA LEU A 81 7.14 -0.16 9.08
C LEU A 81 7.20 0.70 7.81
N LEU A 82 8.09 1.71 7.77
CA LEU A 82 8.26 2.56 6.59
C LEU A 82 8.62 1.76 5.34
N LYS A 83 9.54 0.79 5.46
CA LYS A 83 9.92 -0.09 4.33
C LYS A 83 8.75 -0.95 3.86
N ALA A 84 7.95 -1.49 4.77
CA ALA A 84 6.76 -2.27 4.42
C ALA A 84 5.72 -1.41 3.69
N ILE A 85 5.42 -0.22 4.22
CA ILE A 85 4.50 0.75 3.60
C ILE A 85 5.00 1.18 2.22
N ALA A 86 6.30 1.48 2.09
CA ALA A 86 6.89 1.87 0.82
C ALA A 86 6.76 0.77 -0.24
N THR A 87 6.82 -0.50 0.18
CA THR A 87 6.71 -1.67 -0.70
C THR A 87 5.28 -1.81 -1.23
N ASP A 88 4.28 -1.70 -0.37
CA ASP A 88 2.86 -1.74 -0.77
C ASP A 88 2.47 -0.52 -1.59
N LYS A 89 2.91 0.68 -1.17
CA LYS A 89 2.65 1.92 -1.89
C LYS A 89 3.27 1.90 -3.29
N ALA A 90 4.41 1.24 -3.46
CA ALA A 90 5.06 1.11 -4.75
C ALA A 90 4.22 0.27 -5.73
N LEU A 91 3.61 -0.83 -5.28
CA LEU A 91 2.89 -1.77 -6.13
C LEU A 91 1.39 -1.48 -6.22
N PHE A 92 0.72 -1.34 -5.08
CA PHE A 92 -0.73 -1.23 -4.99
C PHE A 92 -1.22 0.21 -4.90
N THR A 93 -0.30 1.17 -4.73
CA THR A 93 -0.62 2.59 -4.50
C THR A 93 -1.45 2.86 -3.23
N GLY A 94 -1.61 1.86 -2.36
CA GLY A 94 -2.25 1.94 -1.04
C GLY A 94 -1.45 1.15 -0.01
N PHE A 95 -1.83 1.27 1.26
CA PHE A 95 -1.25 0.50 2.37
C PHE A 95 -2.24 0.43 3.53
N GLY A 96 -2.14 -0.61 4.36
CA GLY A 96 -2.96 -0.81 5.54
C GLY A 96 -2.16 -0.68 6.85
N ILE A 97 -2.67 0.10 7.79
CA ILE A 97 -2.10 0.20 9.15
C ILE A 97 -3.23 0.00 10.15
N HIS A 98 -3.02 -0.94 11.08
CA HIS A 98 -3.91 -1.16 12.20
C HIS A 98 -3.33 -0.52 13.47
N ILE A 99 -4.02 0.50 13.97
CA ILE A 99 -3.67 1.24 15.17
C ILE A 99 -4.56 0.75 16.32
N ASN A 100 -3.94 0.32 17.41
CA ASN A 100 -4.64 -0.10 18.61
C ASN A 100 -4.60 1.02 19.65
N TYR A 101 -5.69 1.16 20.40
CA TYR A 101 -5.82 2.14 21.47
C TYR A 101 -6.00 1.41 22.80
N ASN A 102 -5.43 1.97 23.87
CA ASN A 102 -5.69 1.50 25.23
C ASN A 102 -6.98 2.11 25.80
N ALA A 103 -7.39 1.67 26.99
CA ALA A 103 -8.58 2.17 27.69
C ALA A 103 -8.55 3.69 27.97
N ASN A 104 -7.37 4.31 27.92
CA ASN A 104 -7.18 5.76 28.08
C ASN A 104 -7.13 6.50 26.73
N PHE A 105 -7.58 5.87 25.64
CA PHE A 105 -7.57 6.39 24.27
C PHE A 105 -6.18 6.80 23.74
N LYS A 106 -5.10 6.27 24.32
CA LYS A 106 -3.73 6.45 23.81
C LYS A 106 -3.36 5.30 22.88
N ILE A 107 -2.56 5.61 21.85
CA ILE A 107 -2.04 4.61 20.92
C ILE A 107 -1.19 3.62 21.70
N SER A 108 -1.58 2.34 21.68
CA SER A 108 -0.91 1.26 22.39
C SER A 108 0.05 0.49 21.49
N SER A 109 -0.35 0.22 20.24
CA SER A 109 0.50 -0.45 19.26
C SER A 109 0.08 -0.12 17.84
N VAL A 110 1.07 -0.14 16.94
CA VAL A 110 0.85 0.02 15.50
C VAL A 110 1.29 -1.26 14.80
N ASN A 111 0.37 -1.86 14.05
CA ASN A 111 0.58 -3.07 13.28
C ASN A 111 0.46 -2.77 11.79
N TYR A 112 1.43 -3.26 11.04
CA TYR A 112 1.32 -3.29 9.59
C TYR A 112 0.36 -4.41 9.17
N VAL A 113 -0.65 -4.06 8.38
CA VAL A 113 -1.56 -5.03 7.77
C VAL A 113 -1.16 -5.12 6.32
N ARG A 114 -0.74 -6.32 5.92
CA ARG A 114 -0.38 -6.59 4.54
C ARG A 114 -1.61 -6.38 3.66
N PHE A 115 -1.39 -5.80 2.48
CA PHE A 115 -2.47 -5.50 1.54
C PHE A 115 -3.16 -6.76 0.99
N GLU A 116 -2.49 -7.92 1.06
CA GLU A 116 -2.98 -9.28 0.76
C GLU A 116 -2.46 -10.30 1.77
#